data_AF-A0A521G975-F1
#
_entry.id   AF-A0A521G975-F1
#
_cell.length_a   1.000
_cell.length_b   1.000
_cell.length_c   1.000
_cell.angle_alpha   90.00
_cell.angle_beta   90.00
_cell.angle_gamma   90.00
#
_symmetry.space_group_name_H-M   'P 1'
#
loop_
_entity.id
_entity.type
_entity.pdbx_description
1 polymer ?
#
loop_
_entity_poly.entity_id
_entity_poly.type
_entity_poly.pdbx_seq_one_letter_code
_entity_poly.pdbx_strand_id
1 'polypeptide(L)' 'MKMDCTHKNDCLKMIQAILDGSSTEEQIQKLRNNLHTCQPCIKMYKLEKEIKELLSGKMEKKCCPDQLVASIKARILQFS' A
#
# COMPACT_ATOMS: atom_id res chain seq x y z
N MET A 1 13.62 -17.21 14.49
CA MET A 1 12.41 -16.50 14.01
C MET A 1 11.76 -15.82 15.21
N LYS A 2 11.53 -14.51 15.18
CA LYS A 2 10.98 -13.79 16.36
C LYS A 2 9.48 -14.03 16.50
N MET A 3 9.02 -14.31 17.72
CA MET A 3 7.59 -14.52 18.05
C MET A 3 6.88 -13.20 18.38
N ASP A 4 7.62 -12.18 18.85
CA ASP A 4 7.11 -10.86 19.19
C ASP A 4 7.86 -9.75 18.45
N CYS A 5 7.15 -8.65 18.15
CA CYS A 5 7.70 -7.48 17.48
C CYS A 5 7.58 -6.24 18.37
N THR A 6 8.72 -5.74 18.85
CA THR A 6 8.80 -4.51 19.67
C THR A 6 8.33 -3.27 18.91
N HIS A 7 8.46 -3.26 17.58
CA HIS A 7 8.08 -2.13 16.71
C HIS A 7 6.80 -2.44 15.91
N LYS A 8 5.83 -3.13 16.52
CA LYS A 8 4.60 -3.58 15.86
C LYS A 8 3.88 -2.43 15.14
N ASN A 9 3.82 -1.25 15.76
CA ASN A 9 3.10 -0.10 15.22
C ASN A 9 3.80 0.51 14.00
N ASP A 10 5.13 0.66 14.05
CA ASP A 10 5.90 1.15 12.90
C ASP A 10 5.89 0.15 11.75
N CYS A 11 5.96 -1.15 12.07
CA CYS A 11 5.83 -2.20 11.07
C CYS A 11 4.45 -2.19 10.41
N LEU A 12 3.37 -1.95 11.17
CA LEU A 12 2.03 -1.81 10.62
C LEU A 12 1.94 -0.65 9.63
N LYS A 13 2.40 0.54 10.05
CA LYS A 13 2.39 1.73 9.19
C LYS A 13 3.14 1.49 7.89
N MET A 14 4.29 0.82 7.97
CA MET A 14 5.06 0.45 6.79
C MET A 14 4.30 -0.51 5.88
N ILE A 15 3.68 -1.56 6.46
CA ILE A 15 2.88 -2.54 5.72
C ILE A 15 1.75 -1.85 4.97
N GLN A 16 1.01 -0.95 5.65
CA GLN A 16 -0.10 -0.20 5.05
C GLN A 16 0.38 0.71 3.93
N ALA A 17 1.44 1.49 4.15
CA ALA A 17 2.00 2.36 3.11
C ALA A 17 2.45 1.56 1.87
N ILE A 18 2.97 0.35 2.06
CA ILE A 18 3.40 -0.50 0.94
C ILE A 18 2.19 -1.04 0.19
N LEU A 19 1.16 -1.51 0.90
CA LEU A 19 -0.07 -1.98 0.29
C LEU A 19 -0.78 -0.85 -0.46
N ASP A 20 -0.75 0.38 0.06
CA ASP A 20 -1.32 1.60 -0.54
C ASP A 20 -0.54 2.16 -1.72
N GLY A 21 0.63 1.62 -2.04
CA GLY A 21 1.45 2.09 -3.15
C GLY A 21 2.07 3.47 -2.91
N SER A 22 2.07 3.94 -1.66
CA SER A 22 2.63 5.23 -1.23
C SER A 22 4.05 5.11 -0.65
N SER A 23 4.67 3.93 -0.77
CA SER A 23 6.01 3.65 -0.25
C SER A 23 7.12 3.78 -1.28
N THR A 24 8.30 4.19 -0.81
CA THR A 24 9.52 4.17 -1.62
C THR A 24 10.12 2.76 -1.70
N GLU A 25 10.96 2.52 -2.71
CA GLU A 25 11.66 1.23 -2.90
C GLU A 25 12.48 0.83 -1.67
N GLU A 26 13.10 1.81 -0.99
CA GLU A 26 13.85 1.61 0.25
C GLU A 26 12.97 1.06 1.39
N GLN A 27 11.74 1.58 1.52
CA GLN A 27 10.80 1.10 2.54
C GLN A 27 10.34 -0.34 2.24
N ILE A 28 10.11 -0.65 0.97
CA ILE A 28 9.75 -2.00 0.51
C ILE A 28 10.87 -2.99 0.84
N GLN A 29 12.12 -2.63 0.55
CA GLN A 29 13.27 -3.48 0.82
C GLN A 29 13.49 -3.69 2.33
N LYS A 30 13.33 -2.63 3.13
CA LYS A 30 13.41 -2.69 4.58
C LYS A 30 12.33 -3.60 5.17
N LEU A 31 11.09 -3.53 4.66
CA LEU A 31 10.03 -4.43 5.10
C LEU A 31 10.31 -5.88 4.69
N ARG A 32 10.78 -6.15 3.46
CA ARG A 32 11.13 -7.50 3.00
C ARG A 32 12.15 -8.17 3.92
N ASN A 33 13.20 -7.45 4.30
CA ASN A 33 14.23 -7.95 5.20
C ASN A 33 13.66 -8.29 6.60
N ASN A 34 12.72 -7.47 7.08
CA ASN A 34 12.06 -7.69 8.38
C ASN A 34 11.01 -8.81 8.34
N LEU A 35 10.30 -8.96 7.21
CA LEU A 35 9.31 -10.01 6.99
C LEU A 35 9.94 -11.40 7.03
N HIS A 36 11.20 -11.57 6.63
CA HIS A 36 11.85 -12.88 6.68
C HIS A 36 12.20 -13.33 8.11
N THR A 37 12.25 -12.40 9.08
CA THR A 37 12.77 -12.67 10.42
C THR A 37 11.72 -12.57 11.53
N CYS A 38 10.55 -11.98 11.24
CA CYS A 38 9.52 -11.64 12.21
C CYS A 38 8.15 -12.29 11.87
N GLN A 39 7.83 -13.39 12.56
CA GLN A 39 6.59 -14.15 12.42
C GLN A 39 5.31 -13.28 12.54
N PRO A 40 5.17 -12.40 13.56
CA PRO A 40 3.95 -11.59 13.69
C PRO A 40 3.81 -10.57 12.55
N CYS A 41 4.90 -9.99 12.05
CA CYS A 41 4.84 -9.06 10.91
C CYS A 41 4.40 -9.77 9.62
N ILE A 42 4.79 -11.04 9.42
CA ILE A 42 4.32 -11.85 8.27
C ILE A 42 2.80 -12.04 8.33
N LYS A 43 2.27 -12.44 9.50
CA LYS A 43 0.84 -12.64 9.69
C LYS A 43 0.08 -11.33 9.46
N MET A 44 0.61 -10.23 9.99
CA MET A 44 0.01 -8.91 9.86
C MET A 44 -0.01 -8.42 8.42
N TYR A 45 1.08 -8.59 7.67
CA TYR A 45 1.13 -8.29 6.24
C TYR A 45 0.08 -9.09 5.44
N LYS A 46 -0.04 -10.40 5.70
CA LYS A 46 -1.05 -11.23 5.03
C LYS A 46 -2.46 -10.75 5.34
N LEU A 47 -2.75 -10.45 6.60
CA LEU A 47 -4.07 -9.97 7.04
C LEU A 47 -4.42 -8.64 6.35
N GLU A 48 -3.55 -7.63 6.42
CA GLU A 48 -3.81 -6.32 5.81
C GLU A 48 -3.98 -6.45 4.29
N LYS A 49 -3.21 -7.34 3.65
CA LYS A 49 -3.35 -7.63 2.22
C LYS A 49 -4.72 -8.24 1.89
N GLU A 50 -5.16 -9.26 2.62
CA GLU A 50 -6.48 -9.89 2.42
C GLU A 50 -7.62 -8.90 2.63
N ILE A 51 -7.53 -8.05 3.67
CA ILE A 51 -8.50 -6.98 3.92
C ILE A 51 -8.55 -6.02 2.73
N LYS A 52 -7.39 -5.59 2.24
CA LYS A 52 -7.31 -4.68 1.09
C LYS A 52 -7.89 -5.30 -0.19
N GLU A 53 -7.60 -6.56 -0.46
CA GLU A 53 -8.13 -7.29 -1.61
C GLU A 53 -9.65 -7.43 -1.51
N LEU A 54 -10.18 -7.76 -0.33
CA LEU A 54 -11.62 -7.85 -0.08
C LEU A 54 -12.32 -6.51 -0.27
N LEU A 55 -11.75 -5.42 0.26
CA LEU A 55 -12.30 -4.08 0.07
C LEU A 55 -12.25 -3.66 -1.40
N SER A 56 -11.11 -3.86 -2.06
CA SER A 56 -10.94 -3.53 -3.48
C SER A 56 -11.88 -4.32 -4.39
N GLY A 57 -12.21 -5.56 -4.03
CA GLY A 57 -13.18 -6.39 -4.75
C GLY A 57 -14.63 -5.98 -4.53
N LYS A 58 -14.95 -5.36 -3.39
CA LYS A 58 -16.31 -4.87 -3.06
C LYS A 58 -16.56 -3.42 -3.48
N MET A 59 -15.50 -2.67 -3.76
CA MET A 59 -15.62 -1.30 -4.23
C MET A 59 -16.09 -1.26 -5.67
N GLU A 60 -17.14 -0.48 -5.94
CA GLU A 60 -17.58 -0.19 -7.30
C GLU A 60 -16.51 0.66 -8.01
N LYS A 61 -15.93 0.12 -9.08
CA LYS A 61 -14.99 0.86 -9.93
C LYS A 61 -15.78 1.81 -10.82
N LYS A 62 -16.06 3.01 -10.31
CA LYS A 62 -16.63 4.09 -11.12
C LYS A 62 -15.59 4.57 -12.12
N CYS A 63 -15.97 4.67 -13.39
CA CYS A 63 -15.17 5.36 -14.38
C CYS A 63 -14.94 6.81 -13.95
N CYS A 64 -13.72 7.29 -14.13
CA CYS A 64 -13.41 8.70 -13.94
C CYS A 64 -14.27 9.52 -14.93
N PRO A 65 -15.00 10.55 -14.48
CA PRO A 65 -15.80 11.38 -15.38
C PRO A 65 -14.95 11.96 -16.52
N ASP A 66 -15.43 11.88 -17.76
CA ASP A 66 -14.69 12.34 -18.96
C ASP A 66 -14.25 13.81 -18.86
N GLN A 67 -15.09 14.65 -18.25
CA GLN A 67 -14.78 16.05 -18.01
C GLN A 67 -13.53 16.23 -17.13
N LEU A 68 -13.35 15.38 -16.11
CA LEU A 68 -12.19 15.44 -15.24
C LEU A 68 -10.93 15.00 -16.00
N VAL A 69 -11.03 13.95 -16.80
CA VAL A 69 -9.94 13.47 -17.66
C VAL A 69 -9.52 14.56 -18.65
N ALA A 70 -10.49 15.20 -19.33
CA ALA A 70 -10.23 16.29 -20.26
C ALA A 70 -9.56 17.49 -19.56
N SER A 71 -10.04 17.85 -18.38
CA SER A 71 -9.48 18.96 -17.57
C SER A 71 -8.03 18.71 -17.15
N ILE A 72 -7.71 17.48 -16.74
CA ILE A 72 -6.34 17.09 -16.37
C ILE A 72 -5.42 17.17 -17.60
N LYS A 73 -5.83 16.60 -18.72
CA LYS A 73 -5.05 16.64 -19.98
C LYS A 73 -4.79 18.08 -20.43
N ALA A 74 -5.81 18.93 -20.40
CA ALA A 74 -5.68 20.33 -20.79
C ALA A 74 -4.67 21.09 -19.90
N ARG A 75 -4.69 20.85 -18.58
CA ARG A 75 -3.72 21.46 -17.66
C ARG A 75 -2.29 20.98 -17.92
N ILE A 76 -2.07 19.69 -18.19
CA ILE A 76 -0.73 19.17 -18.50
C ILE A 76 -0.18 19.84 -19.77
N LEU A 77 -1.01 19.99 -20.80
CA LEU A 77 -0.64 20.65 -22.04
C LEU A 77 -0.37 22.16 -21.89
N GLN A 78 -0.94 22.83 -20.89
CA GLN A 78 -0.64 24.25 -20.60
C GLN A 78 0.77 24.48 -20.04
N PHE A 79 1.40 23.45 -19.46
CA PHE A 79 2.75 23.53 -18.90
C PHE A 79 3.82 22.90 -19.83
N SER A 80 3.42 22.45 -21.03
CA SER A 80 4.30 21.92 -22.07
C SER A 80 4.62 23.02 -23.09
#